data_AF-A0A522UZF4-F1
#
_entry.id   AF-A0A522UZF4-F1
#
_cell.length_a   1.000
_cell.length_b   1.000
_cell.length_c   1.000
_cell.angle_alpha   90.00
_cell.angle_beta   90.00
_cell.angle_gamma   90.00
#
_symmetry.space_group_name_H-M   'P 1'
#
loop_
_entity.id
_entity.type
_entity.pdbx_description
1 polymer ?
#
loop_
_entity_poly.entity_id
_entity_poly.type
_entity_poly.pdbx_seq_one_letter_code
_entity_poly.pdbx_strand_id
1 'polypeptide(L)' 'MRKEYDFSKAQKNPYASKLKRQVTLRMDEGTVSYFKNLAQEIGVPYQTLINLYLRDCAASHKKLSLQWKHA' A
#
# COMPACT_ATOMS: atom_id res chain seq x y z
N MET A 1 12.53 -1.73 -29.45
CA MET A 1 12.30 -2.71 -28.36
C MET A 1 12.34 -4.11 -28.97
N ARG A 2 12.94 -5.11 -28.30
CA ARG A 2 12.95 -6.50 -28.81
C ARG A 2 11.55 -7.11 -28.71
N LYS A 3 11.20 -7.98 -29.67
CA LYS A 3 9.90 -8.66 -29.73
C LYS A 3 9.71 -9.65 -28.57
N GLU A 4 10.78 -10.35 -28.18
CA GLU A 4 10.74 -11.34 -27.11
C GLU A 4 12.04 -11.32 -26.29
N TYR A 5 11.89 -11.59 -24.99
CA TYR A 5 12.99 -11.70 -24.04
C TYR A 5 12.93 -13.08 -23.40
N ASP A 6 14.01 -13.84 -23.52
CA ASP A 6 14.19 -15.12 -22.84
C ASP A 6 14.71 -14.88 -21.41
N PHE A 7 13.89 -15.23 -20.43
CA PHE A 7 14.17 -15.09 -18.99
C PHE A 7 14.56 -16.41 -18.32
N SER A 8 14.84 -17.47 -19.08
CA SER A 8 15.23 -18.80 -18.56
C SER A 8 16.43 -18.77 -17.61
N LYS A 9 17.32 -17.77 -17.75
CA LYS A 9 18.49 -17.53 -16.88
C LYS A 9 18.38 -16.28 -16.01
N ALA A 10 17.20 -15.68 -15.92
CA ALA A 10 17.01 -14.44 -15.17
C ALA A 10 17.23 -14.67 -13.66
N GLN A 11 18.09 -13.84 -13.05
CA GLN A 11 18.25 -13.81 -11.60
C GLN A 11 17.27 -12.83 -10.97
N LYS A 12 16.70 -13.23 -9.84
CA LYS A 12 15.82 -12.38 -9.03
C LYS A 12 16.61 -11.14 -8.58
N ASN A 13 16.05 -9.96 -8.80
CA ASN A 13 16.71 -8.70 -8.47
C ASN A 13 17.07 -8.66 -6.95
N PRO A 14 18.37 -8.61 -6.58
CA PRO A 14 18.81 -8.64 -5.18
C PRO A 14 18.42 -7.37 -4.40
N TYR A 15 18.01 -6.32 -5.10
CA TYR A 15 17.52 -5.07 -4.51
C TYR A 15 16.00 -5.06 -4.33
N ALA A 16 15.25 -6.03 -4.88
CA ALA A 16 13.80 -6.06 -4.77
C ALA A 16 13.31 -6.14 -3.32
N SER A 17 14.04 -6.86 -2.46
CA SER A 17 13.80 -6.94 -1.02
C SER A 17 14.07 -5.62 -0.28
N LYS A 18 14.90 -4.75 -0.84
CA LYS A 18 15.25 -3.44 -0.23
C LYS A 18 14.23 -2.35 -0.54
N LEU A 19 13.35 -2.57 -1.53
CA LEU A 19 12.35 -1.59 -1.96
C LEU A 19 11.13 -1.53 -1.04
N LYS A 20 10.86 -2.58 -0.26
CA LYS A 20 9.73 -2.66 0.66
C LYS A 20 10.23 -3.04 2.04
N ARG A 21 9.93 -2.22 3.04
CA ARG A 21 10.15 -2.55 4.43
C ARG A 21 8.88 -3.17 5.01
N GLN A 22 8.98 -4.37 5.56
CA GLN A 22 7.88 -4.95 6.31
C GLN A 22 7.70 -4.16 7.61
N VAL A 23 6.48 -3.70 7.86
CA VAL A 23 6.11 -2.96 9.06
C VAL A 23 4.88 -3.59 9.70
N THR A 24 4.85 -3.66 11.02
CA THR A 24 3.66 -4.06 11.77
C THR A 24 2.90 -2.81 12.18
N LEU A 25 1.69 -2.63 11.65
CA LEU A 25 0.80 -1.51 11.96
C LEU A 25 -0.39 -2.02 12.74
N ARG A 26 -0.67 -1.45 13.92
CA ARG A 26 -1.90 -1.71 14.65
C ARG A 26 -3.02 -0.87 14.05
N MET A 27 -4.12 -1.51 13.70
CA MET A 27 -5.31 -0.89 13.13
C MET A 27 -6.53 -1.44 13.86
N ASP A 28 -7.58 -0.64 13.99
CA ASP A 28 -8.85 -1.12 14.51
C ASP A 28 -9.56 -2.03 13.49
N GLU A 29 -10.48 -2.85 13.99
CA GLU A 29 -11.20 -3.82 13.17
C GLU A 29 -12.07 -3.15 12.08
N GLY A 30 -12.66 -1.99 12.39
CA GLY A 30 -13.49 -1.23 11.46
C GLY A 30 -12.70 -0.75 10.25
N THR A 31 -11.53 -0.16 10.48
CA THR A 31 -10.64 0.27 9.40
C THR A 31 -10.18 -0.90 8.54
N VAL A 32 -9.81 -2.04 9.15
CA VAL A 32 -9.41 -3.24 8.39
C VAL A 32 -10.57 -3.77 7.54
N SER A 33 -11.79 -3.82 8.09
CA SER A 33 -12.99 -4.27 7.38
C SER A 33 -13.31 -3.36 6.19
N TYR A 34 -13.26 -2.04 6.39
CA TYR A 34 -13.45 -1.06 5.32
C TYR A 34 -12.51 -1.28 4.13
N PHE A 35 -11.19 -1.39 4.38
CA PHE A 35 -10.22 -1.60 3.31
C PHE A 35 -10.33 -2.98 2.65
N LYS A 36 -10.80 -4.01 3.38
CA LYS A 36 -11.07 -5.33 2.79
C LYS A 36 -12.24 -5.28 1.82
N ASN A 37 -13.33 -4.60 2.15
CA ASN A 37 -14.48 -4.47 1.28
C ASN A 37 -14.12 -3.66 0.02
N LEU A 38 -13.46 -2.52 0.21
CA LEU A 38 -13.01 -1.69 -0.90
C LEU A 38 -12.00 -2.41 -1.82
N ALA A 39 -11.15 -3.25 -1.25
CA ALA A 39 -10.24 -4.10 -1.99
C ALA A 39 -10.95 -5.14 -2.88
N GLN A 40 -12.06 -5.72 -2.40
CA GLN A 40 -12.87 -6.65 -3.19
C GLN A 40 -13.48 -5.95 -4.42
N GLU A 41 -13.97 -4.73 -4.25
CA GLU A 41 -14.57 -3.95 -5.34
C GLU A 41 -13.54 -3.53 -6.40
N ILE A 42 -12.35 -3.10 -5.98
CA ILE A 42 -11.30 -2.59 -6.88
C ILE A 42 -10.45 -3.74 -7.48
N GLY A 43 -10.48 -4.93 -6.87
CA GLY A 43 -9.71 -6.09 -7.31
C GLY A 43 -8.23 -6.02 -6.95
N VAL A 44 -7.86 -5.29 -5.89
CA VAL A 44 -6.47 -5.16 -5.41
C VAL A 44 -6.36 -5.61 -3.95
N PRO A 45 -5.23 -6.18 -3.50
CA PRO A 45 -5.08 -6.57 -2.10
C PRO A 45 -5.25 -5.39 -1.13
N TYR A 46 -5.98 -5.58 -0.03
CA TYR A 46 -6.25 -4.51 0.95
C TYR A 46 -4.97 -3.87 1.51
N GLN A 47 -3.89 -4.63 1.69
CA GLN A 47 -2.59 -4.11 2.11
C GLN A 47 -1.97 -3.16 1.08
N THR A 48 -2.09 -3.50 -0.21
CA THR A 48 -1.65 -2.63 -1.30
C THR A 48 -2.48 -1.35 -1.31
N LEU A 49 -3.79 -1.47 -1.14
CA LEU A 49 -4.70 -0.34 -1.11
C LEU A 49 -4.38 0.63 0.04
N ILE A 50 -4.20 0.12 1.26
CA ILE A 50 -3.76 0.91 2.41
C ILE A 50 -2.48 1.66 2.09
N ASN A 51 -1.48 0.97 1.52
CA ASN A 51 -0.21 1.61 1.18
C ASN A 51 -0.35 2.70 0.10
N LEU A 52 -1.25 2.53 -0.87
CA LEU A 52 -1.54 3.55 -1.88
C LEU A 52 -2.17 4.80 -1.25
N TYR A 53 -3.14 4.62 -0.36
CA TYR A 53 -3.76 5.73 0.36
C TYR A 53 -2.77 6.47 1.26
N LEU A 54 -1.88 5.74 1.94
CA LEU A 54 -0.81 6.36 2.75
C LEU A 54 0.16 7.16 1.88
N ARG A 55 0.51 6.66 0.69
CA ARG A 55 1.37 7.37 -0.27
C ARG A 55 0.68 8.64 -0.79
N ASP A 56 -0.60 8.58 -1.12
CA ASP A 56 -1.37 9.75 -1.54
C ASP A 56 -1.48 10.79 -0.42
N CYS A 57 -1.71 10.36 0.81
CA CYS A 57 -1.74 11.22 2.00
C CYS A 57 -0.39 11.95 2.19
N ALA A 58 0.73 11.24 2.04
CA ALA A 58 2.06 11.82 2.14
C ALA A 58 2.35 12.80 0.99
N ALA A 59 1.97 12.45 -0.25
CA ALA A 59 2.18 13.29 -1.42
C ALA A 59 1.33 14.57 -1.37
N SER A 60 0.11 14.49 -0.86
CA SER A 60 -0.79 15.64 -0.66
C SER A 60 -0.48 16.45 0.59
N HIS A 61 0.54 16.08 1.37
CA HIS A 61 0.87 16.67 2.67
C HIS A 61 -0.33 16.83 3.60
N LYS A 62 -1.28 15.88 3.54
CA LYS A 62 -2.46 15.88 4.40
C LYS A 62 -2.02 15.80 5.85
N LYS A 63 -2.32 16.87 6.60
CA LYS A 63 -2.12 16.92 8.04
C LYS A 63 -3.44 16.62 8.73
N LEU A 64 -3.42 15.70 9.69
CA LEU A 64 -4.59 15.41 10.51
C LEU A 64 -4.93 16.67 11.32
N SER A 65 -6.12 17.24 11.07
CA SER A 65 -6.63 18.33 11.90
C SER A 65 -7.22 17.73 13.18
N LEU A 66 -6.39 17.67 14.23
CA LEU A 66 -6.80 17.27 15.57
C LEU A 66 -7.38 18.48 16.33
N GLN A 67 -8.34 19.17 15.74
CA GLN A 67 -9.18 20.09 16.52
C GLN A 67 -10.20 19.25 17.26
N TRP A 68 -9.83 18.78 18.44
CA TRP A 68 -10.76 18.18 19.39
C TRP A 68 -11.79 19.25 19.74
N LYS A 69 -12.98 19.18 19.13
CA LYS A 69 -14.14 19.89 19.65
C LYS A 69 -14.48 19.22 20.98
N HIS A 70 -14.06 19.85 22.07
CA HIS A 70 -14.65 19.57 23.38
C HIS A 70 -16.17 19.71 23.22
N ALA A 71 -16.87 18.60 23.43
CA ALA A 71 -18.31 18.61 23.66
C ALA A 71 -18.59 19.11 25.09
#